data_AF-A0A7X7G9T7-F1
#
_entry.id   AF-A0A7X7G9T7-F1
#
_cell.length_a   1.000
_cell.length_b   1.000
_cell.length_c   1.000
_cell.angle_alpha   90.00
_cell.angle_beta   90.00
_cell.angle_gamma   90.00
#
_symmetry.space_group_name_H-M   'P 1'
#
loop_
_entity.id
_entity.type
_entity.pdbx_description
1 polymer ?
#
loop_
_entity_poly.entity_id
_entity_poly.type
_entity_poly.pdbx_seq_one_letter_code
_entity_poly.pdbx_strand_id
1 'polypeptide(L)'
;MSSQFEALKPTFRRLNPHMIRMYRWTFGALPSCLPPITGTIMLLVHVGRKSGRRMLVPVNYAVIDGDVWCTTHESAQWLRNLRAHPETEVRLPLRRARHGVV
;
A
#
# COMPACT_ATOMS: atom_id res chain seq x y z
N MET A 1 9.43 21.31 -0.21
CA MET A 1 8.19 20.58 0.16
C MET A 1 8.44 19.24 0.87
N SER A 2 9.67 18.95 1.32
CA SER A 2 10.02 17.67 1.95
C SER A 2 9.62 17.54 3.44
N SER A 3 9.35 18.65 4.13
CA SER A 3 9.11 18.69 5.58
C SER A 3 7.81 18.00 6.02
N GLN A 4 6.74 18.09 5.23
CA GLN A 4 5.44 17.53 5.59
C GLN A 4 5.41 16.00 5.56
N PHE A 5 6.04 15.37 4.55
CA PHE A 5 6.09 13.91 4.47
C PHE A 5 6.96 13.29 5.58
N GLU A 6 8.09 13.93 5.90
CA GLU A 6 8.96 13.49 7.00
C GLU A 6 8.23 13.53 8.35
N ALA A 7 7.40 14.54 8.59
CA ALA A 7 6.57 14.64 9.80
C ALA A 7 5.52 13.52 9.91
N LEU A 8 5.08 12.94 8.79
CA LEU A 8 4.09 11.84 8.76
C LEU A 8 4.70 10.45 8.93
N LYS A 9 6.02 10.28 8.76
CA LYS A 9 6.69 8.97 8.89
C LYS A 9 6.46 8.27 10.23
N PRO A 10 6.51 8.96 11.40
CA PRO A 10 6.22 8.32 12.69
C PRO A 10 4.78 7.80 12.74
N THR A 11 3.83 8.58 12.21
CA THR A 11 2.41 8.22 12.12
C THR A 11 2.22 6.96 11.28
N PHE A 12 2.82 6.90 10.08
CA PHE A 12 2.77 5.70 9.24
C PHE A 12 3.42 4.49 9.92
N ARG A 13 4.55 4.66 10.59
CA ARG A 13 5.21 3.56 11.32
C ARG A 13 4.30 2.98 12.41
N ARG A 14 3.51 3.81 13.08
CA ARG A 14 2.57 3.39 14.11
C ARG A 14 1.30 2.78 13.52
N LEU A 15 0.72 3.38 12.48
CA LEU A 15 -0.55 2.94 11.90
C LEU A 15 -0.44 1.72 10.99
N ASN A 16 0.67 1.55 10.26
CA ASN A 16 0.83 0.47 9.27
C ASN A 16 0.59 -0.93 9.87
N PRO A 17 1.15 -1.31 11.03
CA PRO A 17 0.88 -2.61 11.63
C PRO A 17 -0.60 -2.82 11.99
N HIS A 18 -1.30 -1.79 12.46
CA HIS A 18 -2.73 -1.87 12.77
C HIS A 18 -3.55 -2.06 11.50
N MET A 19 -3.24 -1.33 10.43
CA MET A 19 -3.89 -1.47 9.13
C MET A 19 -3.67 -2.85 8.53
N ILE A 20 -2.46 -3.41 8.61
CA ILE A 20 -2.16 -4.76 8.14
C ILE A 20 -2.95 -5.80 8.95
N ARG A 21 -3.01 -5.66 10.28
CA ARG A 21 -3.79 -6.55 11.14
C ARG A 21 -5.28 -6.50 10.78
N MET A 22 -5.83 -5.31 10.63
CA MET A 22 -7.22 -5.10 10.22
C MET A 22 -7.50 -5.68 8.84
N TYR A 23 -6.61 -5.46 7.87
CA TYR A 23 -6.72 -6.03 6.52
C TYR A 23 -6.74 -7.57 6.55
N ARG A 24 -5.86 -8.19 7.34
CA ARG A 24 -5.82 -9.66 7.51
C ARG A 24 -7.09 -10.20 8.17
N TRP A 25 -7.62 -9.49 9.16
CA TRP A 25 -8.85 -9.88 9.87
C TRP A 25 -10.09 -9.76 8.99
N THR A 26 -10.10 -8.80 8.09
CA THR A 26 -11.27 -8.45 7.29
C THR A 26 -11.16 -8.95 5.85
N PHE A 27 -10.12 -9.74 5.54
CA PHE A 27 -9.77 -10.19 4.19
C PHE A 27 -9.77 -9.05 3.14
N GLY A 28 -9.36 -7.85 3.57
CA GLY A 28 -9.37 -6.64 2.75
C GLY A 28 -10.74 -6.00 2.52
N ALA A 29 -11.82 -6.50 3.12
CA ALA A 29 -13.16 -5.95 2.93
C ALA A 29 -13.37 -4.60 3.62
N LEU A 30 -12.94 -4.44 4.88
CA LEU A 30 -13.26 -3.25 5.67
C LEU A 30 -12.59 -1.95 5.18
N PRO A 31 -11.27 -1.94 4.85
CA PRO A 31 -10.62 -0.74 4.32
C PRO A 31 -11.22 -0.35 2.95
N SER A 32 -11.63 -1.33 2.15
CA SER A 32 -12.29 -1.10 0.85
C SER A 32 -13.77 -0.72 0.96
N CYS A 33 -14.41 -0.89 2.13
CA CYS A 33 -15.81 -0.54 2.36
C CYS A 33 -16.04 0.91 2.80
N LEU A 34 -14.98 1.67 3.12
CA LEU A 34 -15.03 3.12 3.37
C LEU A 34 -14.26 3.93 2.31
N PRO A 35 -14.60 3.77 1.01
CA PRO A 35 -13.84 4.38 -0.09
C PRO A 35 -13.76 5.91 -0.09
N PRO A 36 -14.78 6.72 0.31
CA PRO A 36 -14.66 8.17 0.22
C PRO A 36 -13.67 8.79 1.22
N ILE A 37 -13.26 8.05 2.26
CA ILE A 37 -12.32 8.54 3.29
C ILE A 37 -10.95 7.90 3.15
N THR A 38 -10.86 6.64 2.70
CA THR A 38 -9.62 5.86 2.74
C THR A 38 -9.06 5.42 1.39
N GLY A 39 -9.81 5.58 0.29
CA GLY A 39 -9.41 5.08 -1.03
C GLY A 39 -9.42 3.55 -1.12
N THR A 40 -8.86 3.01 -2.22
CA THR A 40 -8.68 1.56 -2.38
C THR A 40 -7.29 1.17 -1.89
N ILE A 41 -7.23 0.38 -0.80
CA ILE A 41 -5.97 -0.04 -0.18
C ILE A 41 -5.60 -1.46 -0.64
N MET A 42 -4.34 -1.63 -1.04
CA MET A 42 -3.70 -2.94 -1.26
C MET A 42 -2.56 -3.15 -0.27
N LEU A 43 -2.16 -4.41 -0.08
CA LEU A 43 -0.90 -4.72 0.61
C LEU A 43 0.20 -4.98 -0.41
N LEU A 44 1.28 -4.22 -0.28
CA LEU A 44 2.51 -4.38 -1.05
C LEU A 44 3.55 -5.13 -0.22
N VAL A 45 3.98 -6.30 -0.70
CA VAL A 45 5.06 -7.09 -0.10
C VAL A 45 6.37 -6.72 -0.76
N HIS A 46 7.35 -6.26 0.02
CA HIS A 46 8.66 -5.87 -0.49
C HIS A 46 9.79 -6.40 0.41
N VAL A 47 11.01 -6.46 -0.13
CA VAL A 47 12.19 -6.89 0.61
C VAL A 47 12.97 -5.67 1.10
N GLY A 48 13.24 -5.60 2.40
CA GLY A 48 14.02 -4.49 2.96
C GLY A 48 15.48 -4.54 2.50
N ARG A 49 15.91 -3.57 1.67
CA ARG A 49 17.25 -3.55 1.01
C ARG A 49 18.46 -3.73 1.92
N LYS A 50 18.34 -3.39 3.21
CA LYS A 50 19.42 -3.54 4.21
C LYS A 50 19.29 -4.79 5.06
N SER A 51 18.08 -5.34 5.18
CA SER A 51 17.77 -6.39 6.15
C SER A 51 17.43 -7.73 5.49
N GLY A 52 17.16 -7.75 4.19
CA GLY A 52 16.66 -8.93 3.46
C GLY A 52 15.28 -9.41 3.90
N ARG A 53 14.64 -8.77 4.89
CA ARG A 53 13.35 -9.21 5.44
C ARG A 53 12.20 -8.85 4.51
N ARG A 54 11.25 -9.77 4.34
CA ARG A 54 9.96 -9.49 3.71
C ARG A 54 9.12 -8.61 4.64
N MET A 55 8.65 -7.48 4.11
CA MET A 55 7.85 -6.48 4.82
C MET A 55 6.56 -6.24 4.04
N LEU A 56 5.49 -5.86 4.75
CA LEU A 56 4.22 -5.48 4.15
C LEU A 56 3.96 -4.01 4.43
N VAL A 57 3.44 -3.29 3.43
CA VAL A 57 2.98 -1.91 3.59
C VAL A 57 1.61 -1.74 2.95
N PRO A 58 0.62 -1.16 3.65
CA PRO A 58 -0.63 -0.75 3.04
C PRO A 58 -0.38 0.48 2.17
N VAL A 59 -0.79 0.41 0.91
CA VAL A 59 -0.68 1.54 -0.04
C VAL A 59 -1.99 1.72 -0.78
N ASN A 60 -2.28 2.98 -1.12
CA ASN A 60 -3.36 3.29 -2.03
C ASN A 60 -2.99 2.88 -3.44
N TYR A 61 -3.96 2.33 -4.16
CA TYR A 61 -3.77 1.90 -5.54
C TYR A 61 -4.98 2.25 -6.42
N ALA A 62 -4.71 2.31 -7.71
CA ALA A 62 -5.69 2.35 -8.78
C ALA A 62 -5.38 1.22 -9.77
N VAL A 63 -6.41 0.73 -10.46
CA VAL A 63 -6.24 -0.16 -11.60
C VAL A 63 -6.59 0.63 -12.85
N ILE A 64 -5.63 0.77 -13.75
CA ILE A 64 -5.78 1.50 -15.02
C ILE A 64 -5.35 0.54 -16.11
N ASP A 65 -6.25 0.24 -17.05
CA ASP A 65 -6.00 -0.69 -18.17
C ASP A 65 -5.52 -2.10 -17.77
N GLY A 66 -5.89 -2.55 -16.57
CA GLY A 66 -5.48 -3.85 -16.02
C GLY A 66 -4.16 -3.81 -15.23
N ASP A 67 -3.44 -2.69 -15.27
CA ASP A 67 -2.22 -2.47 -14.50
C ASP A 67 -2.50 -1.82 -13.15
N VAL A 68 -1.70 -2.19 -12.15
CA VAL A 68 -1.80 -1.65 -10.78
C VAL A 68 -0.89 -0.45 -10.62
N TRP A 69 -1.47 0.71 -10.35
CA TRP A 69 -0.79 1.97 -10.16
C TRP A 69 -0.81 2.40 -8.69
N CYS A 70 0.35 2.83 -8.18
CA CYS A 70 0.49 3.41 -6.85
C CYS A 70 1.30 4.70 -6.91
N THR A 71 0.91 5.68 -6.11
CA THR A 71 1.64 6.95 -5.99
C THR A 71 2.23 7.11 -4.59
N THR A 72 3.41 7.71 -4.51
CA THR A 72 4.09 7.95 -3.24
C THR A 72 5.11 9.07 -3.33
N HIS A 73 5.60 9.51 -2.18
CA HIS A 73 6.71 10.45 -2.10
C HIS A 73 8.05 9.74 -2.37
N GLU A 74 8.99 10.40 -3.04
CA GLU A 74 10.33 9.87 -3.35
C GLU A 74 11.13 9.38 -2.13
N SER A 75 10.86 9.97 -0.96
CA SER A 75 11.47 9.60 0.33
C SER A 75 10.84 8.36 0.98
N ALA A 76 9.84 7.74 0.36
CA ALA A 76 9.23 6.52 0.87
C ALA A 76 10.25 5.38 0.90
N GLN A 77 10.40 4.74 2.06
CA GLN A 77 11.39 3.68 2.23
C GLN A 77 11.07 2.44 1.40
N TRP A 78 9.78 2.13 1.24
CA TRP A 78 9.35 1.00 0.41
C TRP A 78 9.66 1.22 -1.07
N LEU A 79 9.60 2.47 -1.57
CA LEU A 79 10.02 2.79 -2.94
C LEU A 79 11.52 2.55 -3.14
N ARG A 80 12.34 2.97 -2.17
CA ARG A 80 13.79 2.71 -2.19
C ARG A 80 14.12 1.22 -2.07
N ASN A 81 13.31 0.46 -1.36
CA ASN A 81 13.43 -0.99 -1.27
C ASN A 81 13.08 -1.66 -2.60
N LEU A 82 11.98 -1.25 -3.26
CA LEU A 82 11.60 -1.76 -4.58
C LEU A 82 12.63 -1.46 -5.66
N ARG A 83 13.25 -0.27 -5.63
CA ARG A 83 14.33 0.05 -6.58
C ARG A 83 15.55 -0.86 -6.44
N ALA A 84 15.80 -1.39 -5.24
CA ALA A 84 16.90 -2.33 -4.98
C ALA A 84 16.50 -3.79 -5.25
N HIS A 85 15.25 -4.14 -4.94
CA HIS A 85 14.67 -5.47 -5.15
C HIS A 85 13.28 -5.31 -5.80
N PRO A 86 13.20 -5.33 -7.14
CA PRO A 86 11.95 -5.04 -7.86
C PRO A 86 10.92 -6.16 -7.76
N GLU A 87 11.35 -7.37 -7.39
CA GLU A 87 10.49 -8.51 -7.12
C GLU A 87 9.53 -8.19 -5.95
N THR A 88 8.24 -8.10 -6.27
CA THR A 88 7.21 -7.73 -5.31
C THR A 88 5.94 -8.54 -5.52
N GLU A 89 5.17 -8.69 -4.46
CA GLU A 89 3.86 -9.34 -4.48
C GLU A 89 2.82 -8.33 -4.03
N VAL A 90 1.73 -8.23 -4.79
CA VAL A 90 0.61 -7.35 -4.50
C VAL A 90 -0.58 -8.19 -4.05
N ARG A 91 -1.19 -7.81 -2.93
CA ARG A 91 -2.42 -8.43 -2.43
C ARG A 91 -3.57 -7.45 -2.56
N LEU A 92 -4.43 -7.74 -3.53
CA LEU A 92 -5.65 -6.99 -3.79
C LEU A 92 -6.79 -7.49 -2.88
N PRO A 93 -7.72 -6.61 -2.45
CA PRO A 93 -8.90 -7.00 -1.70
C PRO A 93 -9.80 -7.93 -2.54
N LEU A 94 -10.49 -8.86 -1.87
CA LEU A 94 -11.36 -9.87 -2.53
C LEU A 94 -12.54 -9.28 -3.32
N ARG A 95 -12.93 -8.02 -3.05
CA ARG A 95 -13.98 -7.33 -3.81
C ARG A 95 -13.38 -6.51 -4.95
N ARG A 96 -13.47 -7.08 -6.15
CA ARG A 96 -13.27 -6.39 -7.44
C ARG A 96 -14.24 -5.21 -7.52
N ALA A 97 -13.73 -4.00 -7.74
CA ALA A 97 -14.57 -2.92 -8.26
C ALA A 97 -15.22 -3.43 -9.55
N ARG A 98 -16.55 -3.29 -9.63
CA ARG A 98 -17.29 -3.59 -10.86
C ARG A 98 -16.68 -2.76 -11.98
N HIS A 99 -16.35 -3.41 -13.09
CA HIS A 99 -16.13 -2.75 -14.36
C HIS A 99 -17.33 -1.82 -14.63
N GLY A 100 -17.04 -0.55 -14.85
CA GLY A 100 -17.97 0.45 -15.34
C GLY A 100 -17.26 1.27 -16.41
N VAL A 101 -16.97 0.62 -17.55
CA VAL A 101 -16.76 1.32 -18.81
C VAL A 101 -18.15 1.72 -19.28
N VAL A 102 -18.40 3.03 -19.35
CA VAL A 102 -19.36 3.64 -20.28
C VAL A 102 -18.58 4.69 -21.03
#